data_AF-A0A927BD26-F1
#
_entry.id   AF-A0A927BD26-F1
#
_cell.length_a   1.000
_cell.length_b   1.000
_cell.length_c   1.000
_cell.angle_alpha   90.00
_cell.angle_beta   90.00
_cell.angle_gamma   90.00
#
_symmetry.space_group_name_H-M   'P 1'
#
loop_
_entity.id
_entity.type
_entity.pdbx_description
1 polymer ?
#
loop_
_entity_poly.entity_id
_entity_poly.type
_entity_poly.pdbx_seq_one_letter_code
_entity_poly.pdbx_strand_id
1 'polypeptide(L)'
;MRSGAGCGGRTVGRRPEARQARPLLSSLVAAEFRRRVLETLPYQVQTVLSDNGVPFSPRAPQFPPGGHCVDCICCEYGVAHRLTTPAHPWINSQVERRNRTSKEATSAFITRTQTSSYGVKALGGLTPYELVCAQWQRNPTIFTRDPTRLIPGLYSQASPL
;
A
#
# COMPACT_ATOMS: atom_id res chain seq x y z
N MET A 1 -26.46 22.23 -63.83
CA MET A 1 -25.06 22.37 -63.35
C MET A 1 -24.99 21.88 -61.91
N ARG A 2 -23.85 21.31 -61.54
CA ARG A 2 -23.61 20.36 -60.43
C ARG A 2 -23.56 20.99 -59.03
N SER A 3 -23.98 20.18 -58.05
CA SER A 3 -23.39 19.87 -56.74
C SER A 3 -23.01 20.97 -55.74
N GLY A 4 -23.42 20.75 -54.49
CA GLY A 4 -22.83 21.38 -53.31
C GLY A 4 -23.42 20.90 -51.97
N ALA A 5 -23.42 19.59 -51.71
CA ALA A 5 -23.75 19.06 -50.39
C ALA A 5 -22.55 19.26 -49.45
N GLY A 6 -22.65 20.25 -48.55
CA GLY A 6 -21.64 20.49 -47.52
C GLY A 6 -21.71 19.41 -46.44
N CYS A 7 -20.67 18.57 -46.36
CA CYS A 7 -20.43 17.65 -45.25
C CYS A 7 -20.15 18.45 -43.97
N GLY A 8 -21.17 18.68 -43.15
CA GLY A 8 -21.02 19.15 -41.78
C GLY A 8 -20.23 18.13 -40.97
N GLY A 9 -19.00 18.49 -40.61
CA GLY A 9 -18.09 17.65 -39.84
C GLY A 9 -18.73 17.21 -38.54
N ARG A 10 -18.86 15.89 -38.36
CA ARG A 10 -19.08 15.28 -37.05
C ARG A 10 -17.90 15.66 -36.17
N THR A 11 -18.13 16.53 -35.19
CA THR A 11 -17.22 16.67 -34.06
C THR A 11 -17.16 15.31 -33.38
N VAL A 12 -16.06 14.58 -33.60
CA VAL A 12 -15.73 13.40 -32.81
C VAL A 12 -15.52 13.90 -31.39
N GLY A 13 -16.57 13.83 -30.58
CA GLY A 13 -16.46 14.04 -29.14
C GLY A 13 -15.34 13.14 -28.63
N ARG A 14 -14.30 13.73 -28.04
CA ARG A 14 -13.26 12.96 -27.35
C ARG A 14 -13.96 12.06 -26.34
N ARG A 15 -13.86 10.74 -26.54
CA ARG A 15 -14.38 9.75 -25.60
C ARG A 15 -13.84 10.03 -24.19
N PRO A 16 -14.66 10.02 -23.13
CA PRO A 16 -14.20 10.30 -21.76
C PRO A 16 -13.34 9.18 -21.16
N GLU A 17 -13.20 8.03 -21.82
CA GLU A 17 -12.70 6.77 -21.26
C GLU A 17 -11.26 6.85 -20.70
N ALA A 18 -10.36 7.59 -21.37
CA ALA A 18 -8.95 7.64 -20.98
C ALA A 18 -8.71 8.33 -19.63
N ARG A 19 -9.56 9.27 -19.20
CA ARG A 19 -9.41 9.97 -17.91
C ARG A 19 -9.83 9.12 -16.72
N GLN A 20 -10.74 8.16 -16.92
CA GLN A 20 -11.26 7.30 -15.84
C GLN A 20 -10.47 6.00 -15.67
N ALA A 21 -9.76 5.54 -16.71
CA ALA A 21 -8.96 4.31 -16.66
C ALA A 21 -7.79 4.36 -15.66
N ARG A 22 -7.09 5.50 -15.56
CA ARG A 22 -5.89 5.63 -14.70
C ARG A 22 -6.17 5.49 -13.20
N PRO A 23 -7.23 6.12 -12.64
CA PRO A 23 -7.66 5.88 -11.25
C PRO A 23 -8.01 4.41 -10.94
N LEU A 24 -8.73 3.75 -11.84
CA LEU A 24 -9.11 2.34 -11.67
C LEU A 24 -7.89 1.42 -11.65
N LEU A 25 -6.94 1.63 -12.56
CA LEU A 25 -5.69 0.86 -12.60
C LEU A 25 -4.89 1.01 -11.29
N SER A 26 -4.80 2.22 -10.73
CA SER A 26 -4.07 2.42 -9.47
C SER A 26 -4.73 1.72 -8.28
N SER A 27 -6.05 1.63 -8.27
CA SER A 27 -6.81 0.97 -7.20
C SER A 27 -6.64 -0.55 -7.28
N LEU A 28 -6.65 -1.13 -8.49
CA LEU A 28 -6.38 -2.56 -8.71
C LEU A 28 -4.97 -2.96 -8.25
N VAL A 29 -3.97 -2.14 -8.57
CA VAL A 29 -2.59 -2.37 -8.11
C VAL A 29 -2.52 -2.32 -6.58
N ALA A 30 -3.22 -1.38 -5.94
CA ALA A 30 -3.27 -1.28 -4.49
C ALA A 30 -3.97 -2.50 -3.85
N ALA A 31 -5.06 -2.99 -4.46
CA ALA A 31 -5.79 -4.17 -4.02
C ALA A 31 -4.93 -5.42 -4.08
N GLU A 32 -4.24 -5.66 -5.21
CA GLU A 32 -3.35 -6.80 -5.40
C GLU A 32 -2.14 -6.75 -4.46
N PHE A 33 -1.54 -5.57 -4.27
CA PHE A 33 -0.48 -5.39 -3.28
C PHE A 33 -0.97 -5.78 -1.87
N ARG A 34 -2.15 -5.32 -1.48
CA ARG A 34 -2.74 -5.61 -0.17
C ARG A 34 -3.00 -7.10 0.00
N ARG A 35 -3.55 -7.77 -1.02
CA ARG A 35 -3.76 -9.22 -1.04
C ARG A 35 -2.46 -9.95 -0.72
N ARG A 36 -1.38 -9.66 -1.44
CA ARG A 36 -0.06 -10.26 -1.21
C ARG A 36 0.45 -10.01 0.21
N VAL A 37 0.30 -8.79 0.72
CA VAL A 37 0.71 -8.49 2.10
C VAL A 37 -0.06 -9.35 3.09
N LEU A 38 -1.40 -9.40 2.99
CA LEU A 38 -2.23 -10.20 3.89
C LEU A 38 -1.91 -11.70 3.80
N GLU A 39 -1.59 -12.21 2.61
CA GLU A 39 -1.14 -13.59 2.38
C GLU A 39 0.27 -13.88 2.92
N THR A 40 1.10 -12.87 3.17
CA THR A 40 2.48 -13.03 3.67
C THR A 40 2.64 -12.84 5.18
N LEU A 41 1.74 -12.10 5.83
CA LEU A 41 1.86 -11.82 7.25
C LEU A 41 1.62 -13.09 8.09
N PRO A 42 2.44 -13.35 9.13
CA PRO A 42 2.31 -14.53 9.97
C PRO A 42 1.19 -14.44 11.02
N TYR A 43 0.36 -13.39 10.96
CA TYR A 43 -0.71 -13.10 11.89
C TYR A 43 -1.93 -12.52 11.18
N GLN A 44 -3.08 -12.61 11.82
CA GLN A 44 -4.33 -12.07 11.27
C GLN A 44 -4.38 -10.55 11.47
N VAL A 45 -4.51 -9.81 10.37
CA VAL A 45 -4.73 -8.36 10.41
C VAL A 45 -6.21 -8.10 10.69
N GLN A 46 -6.51 -7.32 11.72
CA GLN A 46 -7.91 -6.97 12.04
C GLN A 46 -8.38 -5.71 11.33
N THR A 47 -7.47 -4.75 11.13
CA THR A 47 -7.81 -3.44 10.58
C THR A 47 -6.64 -2.91 9.77
N VAL A 48 -6.95 -2.28 8.64
CA VAL A 48 -5.99 -1.49 7.88
C VAL A 48 -6.50 -0.06 7.78
N LEU A 49 -5.58 0.88 8.00
CA LEU A 49 -5.82 2.30 7.94
C LEU A 49 -5.10 2.87 6.72
N SER A 50 -5.81 3.56 5.83
CA SER A 50 -5.22 4.27 4.69
C SER A 50 -5.57 5.75 4.69
N ASP A 51 -4.86 6.52 3.87
CA ASP A 51 -5.28 7.88 3.56
C ASP A 51 -6.47 7.90 2.58
N ASN A 52 -6.96 9.10 2.29
CA ASN A 52 -8.02 9.34 1.32
C ASN A 52 -7.49 9.43 -0.13
N GLY A 53 -6.35 8.80 -0.42
CA GLY A 53 -5.74 8.79 -1.74
C GLY A 53 -6.62 8.11 -2.78
N VAL A 54 -6.43 8.48 -4.06
CA VAL A 54 -7.16 7.90 -5.21
C VAL A 54 -7.21 6.37 -5.19
N PRO A 55 -6.13 5.63 -4.87
CA PRO A 55 -6.16 4.16 -4.90
C PRO A 55 -6.97 3.52 -3.76
N PHE A 56 -7.31 4.29 -2.71
CA PHE A 56 -7.89 3.76 -1.47
C PHE A 56 -9.29 4.27 -1.19
N SER A 57 -9.72 5.35 -1.86
CA SER A 57 -11.01 5.99 -1.65
C SER A 57 -11.77 6.12 -2.96
N PRO A 58 -13.02 5.61 -3.05
CA PRO A 58 -13.85 5.82 -4.22
C PRO A 58 -14.17 7.31 -4.36
N ARG A 59 -13.79 7.92 -5.48
CA ARG A 59 -14.20 9.31 -5.80
C ARG A 59 -15.50 9.29 -6.56
N ALA A 60 -16.53 10.01 -6.12
CA ALA A 60 -17.77 10.13 -6.88
C ALA A 60 -17.51 10.59 -8.34
N PRO A 61 -18.19 10.02 -9.35
CA PRO A 61 -19.22 8.98 -9.29
C PRO A 61 -18.66 7.55 -9.45
N GLN A 62 -17.38 7.32 -9.18
CA GLN A 62 -16.64 6.06 -9.42
C GLN A 62 -16.99 4.95 -8.44
N PHE A 63 -18.25 4.81 -8.03
CA PHE A 63 -18.72 3.62 -7.31
C PHE A 63 -18.86 2.51 -8.35
N PRO A 64 -17.88 1.61 -8.49
CA PRO A 64 -17.97 0.55 -9.49
C PRO A 64 -19.11 -0.37 -9.08
N PRO A 65 -19.86 -0.96 -10.03
CA PRO A 65 -20.69 -2.11 -9.73
C PRO A 65 -19.83 -3.18 -9.04
N GLY A 66 -20.19 -3.58 -7.81
CA GLY A 66 -19.41 -4.53 -7.01
C GLY A 66 -18.44 -3.92 -5.99
N GLY A 67 -18.41 -2.58 -5.83
CA GLY A 67 -17.64 -1.92 -4.77
C GLY A 67 -16.21 -1.53 -5.17
N HIS A 68 -15.53 -0.80 -4.29
CA HIS A 68 -14.15 -0.36 -4.52
C HIS A 68 -13.19 -1.53 -4.28
N CYS A 69 -12.30 -1.82 -5.24
CA CYS A 69 -11.48 -3.04 -5.25
C CYS A 69 -10.67 -3.30 -3.97
N VAL A 70 -10.17 -2.26 -3.31
CA VAL A 70 -9.46 -2.40 -2.03
C VAL A 70 -10.40 -2.83 -0.90
N ASP A 71 -11.63 -2.31 -0.90
CA ASP A 71 -12.64 -2.69 0.09
C ASP A 71 -13.09 -4.14 -0.11
N CYS A 72 -13.18 -4.59 -1.37
CA CYS A 72 -13.50 -5.98 -1.69
C CYS A 72 -12.45 -6.95 -1.14
N ILE A 73 -11.15 -6.67 -1.34
CA ILE A 73 -10.07 -7.48 -0.75
C ILE A 73 -10.11 -7.43 0.78
N CYS A 74 -10.36 -6.27 1.38
CA CYS A 74 -10.50 -6.19 2.83
C CYS A 74 -11.65 -7.06 3.35
N CYS A 75 -12.79 -7.06 2.66
CA CYS A 75 -13.93 -7.91 3.00
C CYS A 75 -13.61 -9.41 2.88
N GLU A 76 -12.96 -9.83 1.79
CA GLU A 76 -12.55 -11.23 1.55
C GLU A 76 -11.69 -11.79 2.69
N TYR A 77 -10.77 -10.99 3.23
CA TYR A 77 -9.88 -11.39 4.32
C TYR A 77 -10.42 -11.08 5.72
N GLY A 78 -11.66 -10.59 5.85
CA GLY A 78 -12.26 -10.22 7.13
C GLY A 78 -11.56 -9.04 7.83
N VAL A 79 -10.93 -8.15 7.06
CA VAL A 79 -10.16 -7.00 7.55
C VAL A 79 -11.02 -5.75 7.47
N ALA A 80 -11.16 -5.02 8.59
CA ALA A 80 -11.81 -3.73 8.56
C ALA A 80 -10.94 -2.70 7.81
N HIS A 81 -11.47 -2.06 6.78
CA HIS A 81 -10.82 -0.91 6.15
C HIS A 81 -11.32 0.39 6.77
N ARG A 82 -10.39 1.25 7.17
CA ARG A 82 -10.69 2.60 7.67
C ARG A 82 -9.88 3.62 6.89
N LEU A 83 -10.52 4.74 6.57
CA LEU A 83 -9.83 5.92 6.04
C LEU A 83 -9.47 6.85 7.20
N THR A 84 -8.31 7.49 7.11
CA THR A 84 -7.95 8.53 8.07
C THR A 84 -8.89 9.73 7.91
N THR A 85 -9.20 10.38 9.03
CA THR A 85 -9.88 11.67 9.00
C THR A 85 -9.02 12.66 8.20
N PRO A 86 -9.61 13.41 7.25
CA PRO A 86 -8.88 14.46 6.54
C PRO A 86 -8.21 15.42 7.53
N ALA A 87 -7.01 15.90 7.18
CA ALA A 87 -6.22 16.80 8.01
C ALA A 87 -5.84 16.24 9.40
N HIS A 88 -5.48 14.95 9.48
CA HIS A 88 -4.85 14.38 10.67
C HIS A 88 -3.36 14.04 10.42
N PRO A 89 -2.44 15.01 10.58
CA PRO A 89 -1.06 14.89 10.13
C PRO A 89 -0.32 13.76 10.82
N TRP A 90 -0.62 13.48 12.09
CA TRP A 90 0.16 12.55 12.91
C TRP A 90 0.10 11.10 12.41
N ILE A 91 -1.08 10.63 12.00
CA ILE A 91 -1.26 9.25 11.52
C ILE A 91 -0.58 9.06 10.15
N ASN A 92 -0.76 10.01 9.24
CA ASN A 92 -0.10 9.94 7.92
C ASN A 92 1.41 10.13 8.04
N SER A 93 1.86 10.95 8.99
CA SER A 93 3.26 11.25 9.23
C SER A 93 4.08 10.02 9.57
N GLN A 94 3.53 9.00 10.24
CA GLN A 94 4.29 7.79 10.57
C GLN A 94 4.67 6.99 9.32
N VAL A 95 3.72 6.78 8.41
CA VAL A 95 3.97 6.10 7.13
C VAL A 95 4.86 6.96 6.24
N GLU A 96 4.64 8.27 6.17
CA GLU A 96 5.47 9.19 5.41
C GLU A 96 6.93 9.22 5.90
N ARG A 97 7.15 9.26 7.21
CA ARG A 97 8.50 9.19 7.83
C ARG A 97 9.18 7.88 7.47
N ARG A 98 8.50 6.74 7.63
CA ARG A 98 9.03 5.42 7.25
C ARG A 98 9.36 5.35 5.76
N ASN A 99 8.48 5.86 4.90
CA ASN A 99 8.68 5.88 3.46
C ASN A 99 9.88 6.77 3.09
N ARG A 100 10.06 7.90 3.78
CA ARG A 100 11.22 8.78 3.58
C ARG A 100 12.52 8.06 3.95
N THR A 101 12.60 7.44 5.13
CA THR A 101 13.78 6.67 5.53
C THR A 101 14.09 5.53 4.55
N SER A 102 13.06 4.84 4.05
CA SER A 102 13.24 3.77 3.05
C SER A 102 13.77 4.31 1.72
N LYS A 103 13.28 5.47 1.27
CA LYS A 103 13.76 6.16 0.07
C LYS A 103 15.19 6.66 0.25
N GLU A 104 15.49 7.27 1.40
CA GLU A 104 16.84 7.72 1.76
C GLU A 104 17.83 6.56 1.77
N ALA A 105 17.50 5.44 2.44
CA ALA A 105 18.33 4.23 2.44
C ALA A 105 18.57 3.67 1.03
N THR A 106 17.54 3.66 0.18
CA THR A 106 17.66 3.21 -1.21
C THR A 106 18.53 4.16 -2.03
N SER A 107 18.36 5.47 -1.86
CA SER A 107 19.18 6.47 -2.54
C SER A 107 20.64 6.40 -2.09
N ALA A 108 20.90 6.17 -0.81
CA ALA A 108 22.23 5.98 -0.25
C ALA A 108 22.88 4.69 -0.78
N PHE A 109 22.13 3.58 -0.83
CA PHE A 109 22.57 2.32 -1.42
C PHE A 109 22.98 2.48 -2.90
N ILE A 110 22.12 3.13 -3.70
CA ILE A 110 22.40 3.42 -5.11
C ILE A 110 23.64 4.35 -5.24
N THR A 111 23.80 5.31 -4.33
CA THR A 111 24.88 6.31 -4.34
C THR A 111 26.13 5.85 -3.56
N ARG A 112 26.19 4.57 -3.12
CA ARG A 112 27.31 3.98 -2.37
C ARG A 112 27.67 4.69 -1.05
N THR A 113 26.74 5.42 -0.45
CA THR A 113 26.88 5.98 0.91
C THR A 113 26.20 5.06 1.92
N GLN A 114 26.81 4.86 3.09
CA GLN A 114 26.37 3.84 4.05
C GLN A 114 24.89 4.00 4.43
N THR A 115 24.20 2.86 4.49
CA THR A 115 22.77 2.75 4.78
C THR A 115 22.46 3.24 6.19
N SER A 116 21.57 4.23 6.31
CA SER A 116 20.93 4.58 7.57
C SER A 116 20.25 3.34 8.15
N SER A 117 20.62 2.99 9.39
CA SER A 117 19.95 1.93 10.13
C SER A 117 18.46 2.28 10.25
N TYR A 118 17.59 1.40 9.75
CA TYR A 118 16.16 1.44 10.05
C TYR A 118 16.01 1.61 11.57
N GLY A 119 15.08 2.45 12.03
CA GLY A 119 14.96 2.93 13.41
C GLY A 119 14.81 1.88 14.51
N VAL A 120 15.85 1.06 14.71
CA VAL A 120 15.98 0.01 15.73
C VAL A 120 15.87 0.61 17.12
N LYS A 121 16.33 1.85 17.33
CA LYS A 121 16.21 2.56 18.61
C LYS A 121 14.76 2.68 19.10
N ALA A 122 13.82 2.94 18.19
CA ALA A 122 12.40 3.07 18.56
C ALA A 122 11.76 1.72 18.93
N LEU A 123 12.36 0.62 18.50
CA LEU A 123 11.90 -0.75 18.75
C LEU A 123 12.74 -1.45 19.83
N GLY A 124 13.48 -0.69 20.64
CA GLY A 124 14.31 -1.25 21.72
C GLY A 124 15.57 -1.98 21.22
N GLY A 125 16.09 -1.58 20.06
CA GLY A 125 17.25 -2.21 19.40
C GLY A 125 16.88 -3.34 18.44
N LEU A 126 15.61 -3.76 18.42
CA LEU A 126 15.17 -4.85 17.54
C LEU A 126 14.83 -4.36 16.14
N THR A 127 15.14 -5.18 15.14
CA THR A 127 14.56 -5.04 13.81
C THR A 127 13.06 -5.36 13.85
N PRO A 128 12.27 -4.87 12.87
CA PRO A 128 10.86 -5.25 12.77
C PRO A 128 10.63 -6.76 12.74
N TYR A 129 11.50 -7.52 12.07
CA TYR A 129 11.42 -8.99 12.03
C TYR A 129 11.65 -9.60 13.42
N GLU A 130 12.70 -9.19 14.12
CA GLU A 130 13.00 -9.69 15.47
C GLU A 130 11.88 -9.36 16.45
N LEU A 131 11.27 -8.17 16.33
CA LEU A 131 10.12 -7.80 17.16
C LEU A 131 8.93 -8.72 16.90
N VAL A 132 8.65 -9.07 15.65
CA VAL A 132 7.57 -10.01 15.29
C VAL A 132 7.87 -11.40 15.87
N CYS A 133 9.10 -11.91 15.75
CA CYS A 133 9.51 -13.18 16.34
C CYS A 133 9.43 -13.17 17.87
N ALA A 134 9.86 -12.10 18.53
CA ALA A 134 9.74 -11.93 19.97
C ALA A 134 8.28 -11.88 20.42
N GLN A 135 7.40 -11.25 19.65
CA GLN A 135 5.97 -11.20 19.95
C GLN A 135 5.32 -12.57 19.80
N TRP A 136 5.74 -13.38 18.82
CA TRP A 136 5.29 -14.76 18.67
C TRP A 136 5.68 -15.63 19.87
N GLN A 137 6.91 -15.50 20.38
CA GLN A 137 7.35 -16.22 21.59
C GLN A 137 6.51 -15.85 22.83
N ARG A 138 6.01 -14.61 22.90
CA ARG A 138 5.19 -14.13 24.02
C ARG A 138 3.72 -14.53 23.91
N ASN A 139 3.17 -14.48 22.70
CA ASN A 139 1.77 -14.78 22.45
C ASN A 139 1.61 -15.45 21.07
N PRO A 140 1.76 -16.76 20.98
CA PRO A 140 1.68 -17.46 19.70
C PRO A 140 0.24 -17.55 19.16
N THR A 141 -0.79 -17.36 19.98
CA THR A 141 -2.19 -17.58 19.56
C THR A 141 -2.71 -16.52 18.59
N ILE A 142 -2.05 -15.35 18.49
CA ILE A 142 -2.41 -14.31 17.51
C ILE A 142 -1.78 -14.55 16.13
N PHE A 143 -0.91 -15.57 16.02
CA PHE A 143 -0.21 -15.93 14.79
C PHE A 143 -0.83 -17.15 14.14
N THR A 144 -0.89 -17.13 12.81
CA THR A 144 -1.39 -18.25 11.99
C THR A 144 -0.28 -19.17 11.54
N ARG A 145 0.98 -18.73 11.62
CA ARG A 145 2.18 -19.49 11.25
C ARG A 145 3.39 -19.00 12.03
N ASP A 146 4.37 -19.88 12.17
CA ASP A 146 5.65 -19.59 12.83
C ASP A 146 6.47 -18.58 12.00
N PRO A 147 6.69 -17.35 12.51
CA PRO A 147 7.41 -16.31 11.77
C PRO A 147 8.92 -16.59 11.66
N THR A 148 9.49 -17.45 12.51
CA THR A 148 10.93 -17.74 12.50
C THR A 148 11.37 -18.53 11.25
N ARG A 149 10.39 -19.15 10.58
CA ARG A 149 10.57 -19.89 9.31
C ARG A 149 10.43 -18.99 8.09
N LEU A 150 10.03 -17.73 8.27
CA LEU A 150 9.99 -16.76 7.18
C LEU A 150 11.38 -16.18 7.01
N ILE A 151 11.92 -16.24 5.78
CA ILE A 151 13.21 -15.62 5.48
C ILE A 151 13.06 -14.10 5.71
N PRO A 152 13.81 -13.50 6.65
CA PRO A 152 13.88 -12.05 6.75
C PRO A 152 14.67 -11.57 5.53
N GLY A 153 13.99 -11.24 4.43
CA GLY A 153 14.68 -10.74 3.23
C GLY A 153 15.62 -9.59 3.61
N LEU A 154 16.90 -9.65 3.24
CA LEU A 154 17.96 -8.62 3.38
C LEU A 154 18.04 -7.76 4.68
N TYR A 155 17.37 -8.11 5.78
CA TYR A 155 17.45 -7.40 7.07
C TYR A 155 18.50 -8.00 8.03
N SER A 156 19.29 -8.99 7.59
CA SER A 156 20.16 -9.80 8.46
C SER A 156 21.52 -9.18 8.79
N GLN A 157 21.75 -7.88 8.58
CA GLN A 157 23.03 -7.25 8.95
C GLN A 157 22.89 -6.52 10.29
N ALA A 158 22.68 -7.30 11.35
CA ALA A 158 23.06 -6.89 12.69
C ALA A 158 24.54 -7.28 12.87
N SER A 159 25.45 -6.31 12.77
CA SER A 159 26.82 -6.49 13.24
C SER A 159 26.81 -6.66 14.76
N PRO A 160 27.59 -7.60 15.33
CA PRO A 160 27.68 -7.78 16.77
C PRO A 160 28.43 -6.62 17.44
N LEU A 161 28.00 -6.39 18.68
CA LEU A 161 28.40 -5.42 19.73
C LEU A 161 29.66 -4.57 19.52
#